data_AF-A0A3D3PPQ6-F1
#
_entry.id   AF-A0A3D3PPQ6-F1
#
_cell.length_a   1.000
_cell.length_b   1.000
_cell.length_c   1.000
_cell.angle_alpha   90.00
_cell.angle_beta   90.00
_cell.angle_gamma   90.00
#
_symmetry.space_group_name_H-M   'P 1'
#
loop_
_entity.id
_entity.type
_entity.pdbx_description
1 polymer ?
#
loop_
_entity_poly.entity_id
_entity_poly.type
_entity_poly.pdbx_seq_one_letter_code
_entity_poly.pdbx_strand_id
1 'polypeptide(L)' 'MSAEAKKYRLVTRSDFDGLVCAVLLTHLELIDAIMFVHPKDMQDGKVDISARD' A
#
# COMPACT_ATOMS: atom_id res chain seq x y z
N MET A 1 -13.33 15.78 18.89
CA MET A 1 -13.07 15.76 17.43
C MET A 1 -12.25 14.52 17.18
N SER A 2 -12.84 13.52 16.54
CA SER A 2 -12.14 12.30 16.15
C SER A 2 -11.06 12.72 15.16
N ALA A 3 -9.78 12.48 15.46
CA ALA A 3 -8.75 12.60 14.44
C ALA A 3 -9.07 11.55 13.37
N GLU A 4 -9.46 11.98 12.16
CA GLU A 4 -9.60 11.06 11.04
C GLU A 4 -8.27 10.31 10.86
N ALA A 5 -8.32 8.98 10.93
CA ALA A 5 -7.16 8.16 10.68
C ALA A 5 -6.68 8.41 9.25
N LYS A 6 -5.45 8.88 9.12
CA LYS A 6 -4.84 9.16 7.81
C LYS A 6 -4.72 7.85 7.02
N LYS A 7 -5.26 7.83 5.80
CA LYS A 7 -5.19 6.66 4.90
C LYS A 7 -3.97 6.71 3.98
N TYR A 8 -3.44 5.53 3.66
CA TYR A 8 -2.24 5.33 2.85
C TYR A 8 -2.52 4.56 1.56
N ARG A 9 -1.59 4.61 0.60
CA ARG A 9 -1.56 3.72 -0.57
C ARG A 9 -0.64 2.55 -0.25
N LEU A 10 -1.17 1.33 -0.26
CA LEU A 10 -0.36 0.14 -0.10
C LEU A 10 0.44 -0.14 -1.39
N VAL A 11 1.76 -0.09 -1.30
CA VAL A 11 2.66 -0.57 -2.36
C VAL A 11 3.16 -1.96 -1.98
N THR A 12 2.78 -2.98 -2.75
CA THR A 12 3.09 -4.38 -2.39
C THR A 12 3.32 -5.25 -3.63
N ARG A 13 3.71 -6.50 -3.42
CA ARG A 13 3.87 -7.50 -4.49
C ARG A 13 2.52 -8.10 -4.87
N SER A 14 2.35 -8.48 -6.14
CA SER A 14 1.17 -9.22 -6.63
C SER A 14 1.28 -10.72 -6.32
N ASP A 15 1.42 -11.06 -5.04
CA ASP A 15 1.38 -12.42 -4.55
C ASP A 15 0.35 -12.59 -3.44
N PHE A 16 0.21 -13.81 -2.93
CA PHE A 16 -0.81 -14.13 -1.94
C PHE A 16 -0.63 -13.35 -0.64
N ASP A 17 0.61 -13.14 -0.21
CA ASP A 17 0.92 -12.36 0.99
C ASP A 17 0.51 -10.89 0.80
N GLY A 18 0.89 -10.28 -0.33
CA GLY A 18 0.49 -8.91 -0.67
C GLY A 18 -1.03 -8.71 -0.72
N LEU A 19 -1.77 -9.69 -1.25
CA LEU A 19 -3.22 -9.67 -1.29
C LEU A 19 -3.84 -9.79 0.12
N VAL A 20 -3.36 -10.72 0.95
CA VAL A 20 -3.86 -10.90 2.32
C VAL A 20 -3.61 -9.65 3.14
N CYS A 21 -2.42 -9.06 3.07
CA CYS A 21 -2.11 -7.78 3.71
C CYS A 21 -3.07 -6.67 3.27
N ALA A 22 -3.34 -6.55 1.96
CA ALA A 22 -4.27 -5.56 1.44
C ALA A 22 -5.68 -5.70 2.01
N VAL A 23 -6.20 -6.93 2.09
CA VAL A 23 -7.53 -7.21 2.66
C VAL A 23 -7.58 -6.79 4.13
N LEU A 24 -6.58 -7.17 4.93
CA LEU A 24 -6.52 -6.83 6.36
C LEU A 24 -6.44 -5.31 6.58
N LEU A 25 -5.54 -4.62 5.87
CA LEU A 25 -5.35 -3.18 5.99
C LEU A 25 -6.57 -2.37 5.52
N THR A 26 -7.28 -2.87 4.50
CA THR A 26 -8.55 -2.27 4.05
C THR A 26 -9.63 -2.43 5.12
N HIS A 27 -9.73 -3.59 5.77
CA HIS A 27 -10.71 -3.84 6.83
C HIS A 27 -10.47 -2.98 8.08
N LEU A 28 -9.22 -2.59 8.34
CA LEU A 28 -8.84 -1.65 9.40
C LEU A 28 -8.96 -0.18 9.00
N GLU A 29 -9.46 0.11 7.79
CA GLU A 29 -9.60 1.45 7.20
C GLU A 29 -8.27 2.24 7.12
N LEU A 30 -7.13 1.56 7.02
CA LEU A 30 -5.79 2.17 6.99
C LEU A 30 -5.32 2.54 5.58
N ILE A 31 -5.86 1.88 4.55
CA ILE A 31 -5.50 2.10 3.15
C ILE A 31 -6.75 2.37 2.30
N ASP A 32 -6.58 3.12 1.21
CA ASP A 32 -7.64 3.44 0.24
C ASP A 32 -7.21 3.18 -1.22
N ALA A 33 -5.95 2.81 -1.43
CA ALA A 33 -5.38 2.51 -2.72
C ALA A 33 -4.35 1.38 -2.59
N ILE A 34 -4.21 0.60 -3.66
CA ILE A 34 -3.19 -0.45 -3.77
C ILE A 34 -2.46 -0.32 -5.10
N MET A 35 -1.13 -0.45 -5.05
CA MET A 35 -0.28 -0.53 -6.22
C MET A 35 0.56 -1.80 -6.14
N PHE A 36 0.38 -2.68 -7.12
CA PHE A 36 1.23 -3.86 -7.24
C PHE A 36 2.50 -3.51 -8.02
N VAL A 37 3.65 -3.85 -7.45
CA VAL A 37 4.96 -3.55 -8.02
C VAL A 37 5.85 -4.78 -8.06
N HIS A 38 6.68 -4.87 -9.10
CA HIS A 38 7.75 -5.84 -9.12
C HIS A 38 8.92 -5.34 -8.24
N PRO A 39 9.59 -6.20 -7.44
CA PRO A 39 10.68 -5.77 -6.54
C PRO A 39 11.80 -5.00 -7.25
N LYS A 40 12.08 -5.37 -8.50
CA LYS A 40 13.07 -4.67 -9.33
C LYS A 40 12.68 -3.21 -9.62
N ASP A 41 11.40 -2.91 -9.82
CA ASP A 41 10.97 -1.55 -10.16
C ASP A 41 11.08 -0.61 -8.96
N MET A 42 10.88 -1.12 -7.74
CA MET A 42 11.19 -0.39 -6.50
C MET A 42 12.69 -0.11 -6.36
N GLN A 43 13.54 -1.10 -6.65
CA GLN A 43 15.00 -0.96 -6.57
C GLN A 43 15.56 -0.01 -7.62
N ASP A 44 15.01 -0.06 -8.84
CA ASP A 44 15.38 0.79 -9.95
C ASP A 44 14.81 2.22 -9.80
N GLY A 45 14.00 2.51 -8.77
CA GLY A 45 13.39 3.83 -8.53
C GLY A 45 12.33 4.21 -9.57
N LYS A 46 11.69 3.23 -10.22
CA LYS A 46 10.65 3.46 -11.24
C LYS A 46 9.26 3.67 -10.65
N VAL A 47 9.10 3.40 -9.36
CA VAL A 47 7.85 3.59 -8.63
C VAL A 47 7.94 4.93 -7.89
N ASP A 48 6.98 5.82 -8.15
CA ASP A 48 6.86 7.09 -7.44
C ASP A 48 6.34 6.84 -6.02
N ILE A 49 7.14 7.24 -5.02
CA ILE A 49 6.88 7.02 -3.59
C ILE A 49 6.83 8.38 -2.87
N SER A 50 5.85 8.52 -1.99
CA SER A 50 5.54 9.72 -1.23
C SER A 50 5.37 9.40 0.26
N ALA A 51 5.13 10.42 1.09
CA ALA A 51 4.80 10.23 2.50
C ALA A 51 3.41 9.60 2.76
N ARG A 52 2.68 9.22 1.71
CA ARG A 52 1.37 8.54 1.76
C ARG A 52 1.48 7.04 1.44
N ASP A 53 2.68 6.51 1.23
CA ASP A 53 2.92 5.10 0.89
C ASP A 53 3.40 4.27 2.08
#